data_AF-A0A1C1CP64-F1
#
_entry.id   AF-A0A1C1CP64-F1
#
_cell.length_a   1.000
_cell.length_b   1.000
_cell.length_c   1.000
_cell.angle_alpha   90.00
_cell.angle_beta   90.00
_cell.angle_gamma   90.00
#
_symmetry.space_group_name_H-M   'P 1'
#
loop_
_entity.id
_entity.type
_entity.pdbx_description
1 polymer ?
#
loop_
_entity_poly.entity_id
_entity_poly.type
_entity_poly.pdbx_seq_one_letter_code
_entity_poly.pdbx_strand_id
1 'polypeptide(L)'
;MKRKLRAEPSDASMAPTSGASTAAKEKDIDHDDLCPICHLLLYKPVRTRCSHTMCESCMAQWADVSISSQLAHVGLDDEATVFLPHEVETRCPMCRTSTNSVPDPTRERALQRDYPSSYQAREVESKAGEEDDFGSTVETLTVYIGNEHTEIRAAEGSNNKHQWKFFVRPSRNDLIEEIQIFLHPTFRNPIIVLDRPPYAVTRLGWGYFTIYANVILKAGYSWLSSDAEDTRDGAPKGKLPLEWQLDFTGRGSQGRLRLKVKKEKEGQEVEDAEQREQIQRLWARQRETDPDYADPDEG
;
A
#
# COMPACT_ATOMS: atom_id res chain seq x y z
N MET A 1 -16.20 -41.28 -16.01
CA MET A 1 -17.05 -42.14 -15.14
C MET A 1 -18.50 -41.67 -15.28
N LYS A 2 -19.40 -42.58 -15.66
CA LYS A 2 -20.83 -42.30 -15.94
C LYS A 2 -21.61 -42.22 -14.63
N ARG A 3 -22.25 -41.10 -14.31
CA ARG A 3 -23.31 -41.02 -13.29
C ARG A 3 -24.64 -40.69 -13.98
N LYS A 4 -25.45 -41.73 -14.18
CA LYS A 4 -26.86 -41.66 -14.52
C LYS A 4 -27.64 -41.63 -13.19
N LEU A 5 -28.44 -40.61 -12.97
CA LEU A 5 -29.56 -40.65 -12.03
C LEU A 5 -30.79 -40.19 -12.80
N ARG A 6 -31.77 -41.09 -12.85
CA ARG A 6 -33.05 -40.96 -13.54
C ARG A 6 -34.11 -41.26 -12.48
N ALA A 7 -35.02 -40.32 -12.24
CA ALA A 7 -36.29 -40.56 -11.58
C ALA A 7 -37.26 -39.45 -12.02
N GLU A 8 -38.30 -39.83 -12.75
CA GLU A 8 -39.46 -39.00 -13.13
C GLU A 8 -40.60 -39.18 -12.10
N PRO A 9 -41.85 -38.70 -12.32
CA PRO A 9 -42.36 -37.50 -11.67
C PRO A 9 -43.61 -37.77 -10.81
N SER A 10 -44.03 -36.79 -10.02
CA SER A 10 -45.36 -36.76 -9.41
C SER A 10 -46.07 -35.46 -9.77
N ASP A 11 -47.10 -35.61 -10.61
CA ASP A 11 -48.13 -34.63 -10.92
C ASP A 11 -48.81 -34.13 -9.64
N ALA A 12 -48.81 -32.83 -9.43
CA ALA A 12 -49.74 -32.15 -8.52
C ALA A 12 -50.11 -30.80 -9.14
N SER A 13 -51.14 -30.84 -10.00
CA SER A 13 -51.84 -29.67 -10.49
C SER A 13 -52.66 -29.07 -9.33
N MET A 14 -52.46 -27.79 -8.99
CA MET A 14 -53.54 -26.93 -8.48
C MET A 14 -53.14 -25.43 -8.46
N ALA A 15 -53.79 -24.71 -9.37
CA ALA A 15 -54.24 -23.31 -9.37
C ALA A 15 -53.23 -22.13 -9.31
N PRO A 16 -53.47 -21.06 -10.10
CA PRO A 16 -52.46 -20.06 -10.40
C PRO A 16 -52.60 -18.84 -9.47
N THR A 17 -51.55 -18.54 -8.72
CA THR A 17 -51.35 -17.19 -8.17
C THR A 17 -50.61 -16.35 -9.20
N SER A 18 -51.35 -15.44 -9.82
CA SER A 18 -50.90 -14.39 -10.71
C SER A 18 -49.90 -13.45 -10.01
N GLY A 19 -48.62 -13.81 -10.03
CA GLY A 19 -47.52 -12.89 -9.80
C GLY A 19 -46.97 -12.48 -11.15
N ALA A 20 -47.36 -11.30 -11.63
CA ALA A 20 -46.90 -10.73 -12.89
C ALA A 20 -45.37 -10.54 -12.84
N SER A 21 -44.62 -11.52 -13.35
CA SER A 21 -43.20 -11.41 -13.65
C SER A 21 -43.07 -10.51 -14.87
N THR A 22 -43.06 -9.19 -14.65
CA THR A 22 -42.56 -8.20 -15.61
C THR A 22 -41.07 -8.47 -15.81
N ALA A 23 -40.74 -9.48 -16.61
CA ALA A 23 -39.46 -9.59 -17.29
C ALA A 23 -39.44 -8.49 -18.37
N ALA A 24 -39.33 -7.24 -17.90
CA ALA A 24 -39.02 -6.12 -18.76
C ALA A 24 -37.70 -6.46 -19.42
N LYS A 25 -37.73 -6.60 -20.75
CA LYS A 25 -36.55 -6.80 -21.59
C LYS A 25 -35.48 -5.81 -21.13
N GLU A 26 -34.44 -6.29 -20.45
CA GLU A 26 -33.33 -5.43 -20.06
C GLU A 26 -32.79 -4.83 -21.35
N LYS A 27 -32.95 -3.52 -21.48
CA LYS A 27 -32.28 -2.78 -22.54
C LYS A 27 -30.79 -2.98 -22.30
N ASP A 28 -30.06 -3.19 -23.38
CA ASP A 28 -28.61 -3.19 -23.35
C ASP A 28 -28.14 -1.91 -22.65
N ILE A 29 -27.20 -2.04 -21.71
CA ILE A 29 -26.71 -0.91 -20.91
C ILE A 29 -25.86 -0.04 -21.83
N ASP A 30 -26.09 1.27 -21.81
CA ASP A 30 -25.29 2.20 -22.62
C ASP A 30 -23.80 2.11 -22.24
N HIS A 31 -22.91 2.15 -23.23
CA HIS A 31 -21.46 2.09 -22.99
C HIS A 31 -20.97 3.20 -22.06
N ASP A 32 -21.61 4.37 -22.05
CA ASP A 32 -21.27 5.49 -21.15
C ASP A 32 -21.68 5.23 -19.68
N ASP A 33 -22.53 4.24 -19.44
CA ASP A 33 -23.00 3.82 -18.12
C ASP A 33 -22.21 2.62 -17.55
N LEU A 34 -21.29 2.05 -18.35
CA LEU A 34 -20.40 0.98 -17.94
C LEU A 34 -19.12 1.53 -17.31
N CYS A 35 -18.63 0.84 -16.28
CA CYS A 35 -17.34 1.13 -15.69
C CYS A 35 -16.22 0.69 -16.64
N PRO A 36 -15.21 1.54 -16.91
CA PRO A 36 -14.11 1.17 -17.80
C PRO A 36 -13.15 0.12 -17.23
N ILE A 37 -13.26 -0.21 -15.92
CA ILE A 37 -12.40 -1.18 -15.25
C ILE A 37 -13.07 -2.54 -15.17
N CYS A 38 -14.31 -2.61 -14.65
CA CYS A 38 -15.01 -3.89 -14.50
C CYS A 38 -15.98 -4.21 -15.63
N HIS A 39 -16.24 -3.27 -16.56
CA HIS A 39 -17.19 -3.41 -17.68
C HIS A 39 -18.64 -3.76 -17.28
N LEU A 40 -19.01 -3.47 -16.04
CA LEU A 40 -20.37 -3.61 -15.51
C LEU A 40 -20.98 -2.23 -15.28
N LEU A 41 -22.29 -2.16 -15.04
CA LEU A 41 -22.97 -0.92 -14.67
C LEU A 41 -22.24 -0.21 -13.52
N LEU A 42 -22.02 1.09 -13.69
CA LEU A 42 -21.43 1.95 -12.66
C LEU A 42 -22.20 1.83 -11.34
N TYR A 43 -21.50 1.46 -10.28
CA TYR A 43 -22.03 1.38 -8.92
C TYR A 43 -21.26 2.34 -8.02
N LYS A 44 -21.99 3.18 -7.26
CA LYS A 44 -21.43 4.33 -6.51
C LYS A 44 -20.35 5.07 -7.32
N PRO A 45 -20.70 5.71 -8.44
CA PRO A 45 -19.72 6.30 -9.33
C PRO A 45 -18.90 7.40 -8.64
N VAL A 46 -17.59 7.39 -8.86
CA VAL A 46 -16.68 8.48 -8.48
C VAL A 46 -16.13 9.13 -9.74
N ARG A 47 -15.94 10.45 -9.67
CA ARG A 47 -15.43 11.27 -10.76
C ARG A 47 -14.08 11.86 -10.40
N THR A 48 -13.13 11.68 -11.30
CA THR A 48 -11.77 12.24 -11.18
C THR A 48 -11.72 13.71 -11.63
N ARG A 49 -10.69 14.47 -11.25
CA ARG A 49 -10.51 15.88 -11.75
C ARG A 49 -10.34 15.95 -13.26
N CYS A 50 -9.79 14.90 -13.88
CA CYS A 50 -9.68 14.76 -15.32
C CYS A 50 -11.00 14.30 -15.98
N SER A 51 -12.10 14.28 -15.23
CA SER A 51 -13.48 13.98 -15.66
C SER A 51 -13.79 12.55 -16.10
N HIS A 52 -12.91 11.58 -15.79
CA HIS A 52 -13.23 10.16 -15.94
C HIS A 52 -14.04 9.64 -14.75
N THR A 53 -14.99 8.74 -15.03
CA THR A 53 -15.92 8.15 -14.07
C THR A 53 -15.75 6.64 -14.00
N MET A 54 -15.80 6.08 -12.80
CA MET A 54 -15.74 4.62 -12.54
C MET A 54 -16.41 4.30 -11.20
N CYS A 55 -16.56 3.02 -10.85
CA CYS A 55 -17.10 2.62 -9.55
C CYS A 55 -16.16 3.07 -8.42
N GLU A 56 -16.72 3.42 -7.26
CA GLU A 56 -15.96 3.72 -6.03
C GLU A 56 -15.00 2.59 -5.68
N SER A 57 -15.47 1.34 -5.67
CA SER A 57 -14.65 0.16 -5.36
C SER A 57 -13.53 -0.06 -6.38
N CYS A 58 -13.80 0.12 -7.68
CA CYS A 58 -12.77 0.01 -8.71
C CYS A 58 -11.70 1.11 -8.59
N MET A 59 -12.11 2.34 -8.28
CA MET A 59 -11.16 3.43 -8.02
C MET A 59 -10.37 3.17 -6.74
N ALA A 60 -10.99 2.66 -5.68
CA ALA A 60 -10.31 2.31 -4.43
C ALA A 60 -9.24 1.24 -4.68
N GLN A 61 -9.61 0.13 -5.31
CA GLN A 61 -8.67 -0.95 -5.68
C GLN A 61 -7.53 -0.43 -6.56
N TRP A 62 -7.83 0.43 -7.54
CA TRP A 62 -6.79 1.05 -8.36
C TRP A 62 -5.90 2.02 -7.58
N ALA A 63 -6.51 2.81 -6.70
CA ALA A 63 -5.83 3.73 -5.80
C ALA A 63 -4.94 3.00 -4.79
N ASP A 64 -5.09 1.69 -4.62
CA ASP A 64 -4.26 0.85 -3.77
C ASP A 64 -3.02 0.31 -4.53
N VAL A 65 -3.06 0.22 -5.86
CA VAL A 65 -1.90 -0.17 -6.69
C VAL A 65 -1.18 0.99 -7.37
N SER A 66 -1.83 2.15 -7.51
CA SER A 66 -1.32 3.27 -8.32
C SER A 66 -0.70 4.43 -7.53
N ILE A 67 -0.43 4.25 -6.24
CA ILE A 67 0.26 5.28 -5.44
C ILE A 67 1.67 5.43 -5.96
N SER A 68 1.89 6.55 -6.65
CA SER A 68 3.23 7.07 -6.86
C SER A 68 3.65 7.59 -5.49
N SER A 69 4.59 6.89 -4.85
CA SER A 69 5.38 7.28 -3.67
C SER A 69 6.16 8.59 -3.90
N GLN A 70 5.47 9.65 -4.36
CA GLN A 70 6.12 10.90 -4.74
C GLN A 70 6.60 11.59 -3.48
N LEU A 71 7.92 11.55 -3.31
CA LEU A 71 8.64 12.26 -2.27
C LEU A 71 8.46 13.77 -2.46
N ALA A 72 7.69 14.41 -1.58
CA ALA A 72 7.50 15.85 -1.59
C ALA A 72 8.50 16.50 -0.63
N HIS A 73 9.31 17.44 -1.11
CA HIS A 73 10.23 18.19 -0.25
C HIS A 73 9.46 19.09 0.72
N VAL A 74 9.82 19.03 2.01
CA VAL A 74 9.14 19.73 3.11
C VAL A 74 10.18 20.36 4.06
N GLY A 75 9.76 21.28 4.93
CA GLY A 75 10.68 21.95 5.86
C GLY A 75 11.12 20.99 6.96
N LEU A 76 12.37 21.06 7.44
CA LEU A 76 12.93 20.14 8.47
C LEU A 76 12.12 20.05 9.78
N ASP A 77 11.42 21.13 10.12
CA ASP A 77 10.62 21.24 11.34
C ASP A 77 9.15 20.80 11.12
N ASP A 78 8.77 20.39 9.90
CA ASP A 78 7.42 19.87 9.62
C ASP A 78 7.22 18.53 10.33
N GLU A 79 6.16 18.44 11.14
CA GLU A 79 5.82 17.25 11.91
C GLU A 79 5.04 16.22 11.07
N ALA A 80 5.11 14.96 11.52
CA ALA A 80 4.43 13.87 10.84
C ALA A 80 2.93 13.85 11.12
N THR A 81 2.14 14.38 10.17
CA THR A 81 0.67 14.36 10.25
C THR A 81 0.10 13.11 9.57
N VAL A 82 -0.93 12.52 10.18
CA VAL A 82 -1.73 11.45 9.58
C VAL A 82 -2.77 12.07 8.65
N PHE A 83 -2.77 11.66 7.39
CA PHE A 83 -3.73 12.11 6.38
C PHE A 83 -4.79 11.04 6.14
N LEU A 84 -5.97 11.42 5.67
CA LEU A 84 -7.03 10.48 5.33
C LEU A 84 -6.72 9.78 3.99
N PRO A 85 -7.17 8.52 3.76
CA PRO A 85 -6.84 7.76 2.54
C PRO A 85 -7.16 8.49 1.23
N HIS A 86 -8.20 9.33 1.22
CA HIS A 86 -8.64 10.10 0.06
C HIS A 86 -7.81 11.36 -0.21
N GLU A 87 -6.93 11.78 0.70
CA GLU A 87 -6.03 12.92 0.56
C GLU A 87 -4.69 12.55 -0.11
N VAL A 88 -4.50 11.27 -0.41
CA VAL A 88 -3.35 10.76 -1.18
C VAL A 88 -3.73 10.82 -2.66
N GLU A 89 -3.06 11.69 -3.42
CA GLU A 89 -3.27 11.78 -4.87
C GLU A 89 -2.88 10.46 -5.54
N THR A 90 -3.74 9.96 -6.41
CA THR A 90 -3.52 8.71 -7.15
C THR A 90 -3.56 8.97 -8.65
N ARG A 91 -2.94 8.10 -9.44
CA ARG A 91 -2.96 8.26 -10.90
C ARG A 91 -4.29 7.76 -11.44
N CYS A 92 -4.96 8.55 -12.26
CA CYS A 92 -6.19 8.13 -12.93
C CYS A 92 -5.94 6.86 -13.77
N PRO A 93 -6.74 5.79 -13.65
CA PRO A 93 -6.55 4.58 -14.47
C PRO A 93 -6.69 4.84 -15.98
N MET A 94 -7.47 5.85 -16.37
CA MET A 94 -7.77 6.14 -17.77
C MET A 94 -6.69 6.96 -18.46
N CYS A 95 -6.12 7.96 -17.77
CA CYS A 95 -5.19 8.91 -18.38
C CYS A 95 -3.88 9.10 -17.61
N ARG A 96 -3.70 8.39 -16.49
CA ARG A 96 -2.52 8.44 -15.58
C ARG A 96 -2.21 9.79 -14.95
N THR A 97 -3.04 10.81 -15.19
CA THR A 97 -2.94 12.11 -14.54
C THR A 97 -3.13 11.96 -13.03
N SER A 98 -2.22 12.54 -12.23
CA SER A 98 -2.39 12.65 -10.78
C SER A 98 -3.70 13.35 -10.46
N THR A 99 -4.55 12.71 -9.68
CA THR A 99 -5.91 13.16 -9.45
C THR A 99 -6.42 12.70 -8.09
N ASN A 100 -7.55 13.26 -7.68
CA ASN A 100 -8.40 12.71 -6.63
C ASN A 100 -9.76 12.35 -7.23
N SER A 101 -10.51 11.49 -6.54
CA SER A 101 -11.87 11.13 -6.95
C SER A 101 -12.89 11.67 -5.95
N VAL A 102 -14.03 12.11 -6.45
CA VAL A 102 -15.15 12.63 -5.65
C VAL A 102 -16.40 11.83 -6.01
N PRO A 103 -17.22 11.39 -5.03
CA PRO A 103 -18.49 10.74 -5.32
C PRO A 103 -19.38 11.59 -6.26
N ASP A 104 -20.03 10.95 -7.23
CA ASP A 104 -20.98 11.59 -8.16
C ASP A 104 -22.41 11.13 -7.88
N PRO A 105 -23.09 11.72 -6.87
CA PRO A 105 -24.44 11.31 -6.49
C PRO A 105 -25.48 11.65 -7.56
N THR A 106 -25.16 12.56 -8.49
CA THR A 106 -26.06 12.91 -9.59
C THR A 106 -26.09 11.78 -10.60
N ARG A 107 -24.91 11.27 -10.99
CA ARG A 107 -24.78 10.12 -11.87
C ARG A 107 -25.38 8.87 -11.23
N GLU A 108 -25.15 8.65 -9.94
CA GLU A 108 -25.71 7.53 -9.19
C GLU A 108 -27.24 7.46 -9.25
N ARG A 109 -27.92 8.58 -8.96
CA ARG A 109 -29.39 8.65 -9.01
C ARG A 109 -29.94 8.45 -10.42
N ALA A 110 -29.22 8.89 -11.45
CA ALA A 110 -29.61 8.65 -12.84
C ALA A 110 -29.57 7.14 -13.16
N LEU A 111 -28.47 6.46 -12.78
CA LEU A 111 -28.32 5.02 -13.00
C LEU A 111 -29.36 4.19 -12.25
N GLN A 112 -29.70 4.57 -11.00
CA GLN A 112 -30.77 3.93 -10.23
C GLN A 112 -32.15 4.05 -10.89
N ARG A 113 -32.43 5.20 -11.53
CA ARG A 113 -33.70 5.43 -12.24
C ARG A 113 -33.74 4.68 -13.56
N ASP A 114 -32.64 4.69 -14.30
CA ASP A 114 -32.59 4.20 -15.67
C ASP A 114 -32.39 2.66 -15.71
N TYR A 115 -31.69 2.07 -14.72
CA TYR A 115 -31.39 0.64 -14.60
C TYR A 115 -31.63 0.09 -13.17
N PRO A 116 -32.86 0.10 -12.65
CA PRO A 116 -33.13 -0.26 -11.25
C PRO A 116 -32.76 -1.70 -10.89
N SER A 117 -33.06 -2.69 -11.76
CA SER A 117 -32.74 -4.09 -11.52
C SER A 117 -31.24 -4.34 -11.49
N SER A 118 -30.54 -3.87 -12.53
CA SER A 118 -29.10 -4.04 -12.67
C SER A 118 -28.34 -3.30 -11.56
N TYR A 119 -28.79 -2.10 -11.18
CA TYR A 119 -28.17 -1.36 -10.07
C TYR A 119 -28.35 -2.09 -8.73
N GLN A 120 -29.53 -2.65 -8.46
CA GLN A 120 -29.76 -3.45 -7.25
C GLN A 120 -28.91 -4.72 -7.23
N ALA A 121 -28.71 -5.39 -8.37
CA ALA A 121 -27.79 -6.52 -8.47
C ALA A 121 -26.35 -6.13 -8.10
N ARG A 122 -25.88 -4.97 -8.58
CA ARG A 122 -24.55 -4.44 -8.21
C ARG A 122 -24.45 -4.12 -6.71
N GLU A 123 -25.52 -3.66 -6.08
CA GLU A 123 -25.56 -3.43 -4.63
C GLU A 123 -25.40 -4.74 -3.84
N VAL A 124 -26.06 -5.82 -4.27
CA VAL A 124 -25.92 -7.15 -3.65
C VAL A 124 -24.50 -7.67 -3.82
N GLU A 125 -23.93 -7.56 -5.01
CA GLU A 125 -22.54 -7.96 -5.29
C GLU A 125 -21.53 -7.17 -4.44
N SER A 126 -21.72 -5.85 -4.28
CA SER A 126 -20.85 -5.02 -3.45
C SER A 126 -20.93 -5.45 -1.98
N LYS A 127 -22.13 -5.65 -1.43
CA LYS A 127 -22.30 -6.09 -0.04
C LYS A 127 -21.70 -7.47 0.20
N ALA A 128 -21.87 -8.40 -0.75
CA ALA A 128 -21.25 -9.72 -0.67
C ALA A 128 -19.71 -9.65 -0.73
N GLY A 129 -19.15 -8.72 -1.52
CA GLY A 129 -17.72 -8.46 -1.56
C GLY A 129 -17.19 -7.80 -0.30
N GLU A 130 -17.94 -6.85 0.28
CA GLU A 130 -17.64 -6.23 1.57
C GLU A 130 -17.61 -7.29 2.68
N GLU A 131 -18.58 -8.22 2.69
CA GLU A 131 -18.62 -9.39 3.59
C GLU A 131 -17.35 -10.25 3.54
N ASP A 132 -16.77 -10.43 2.35
CA ASP A 132 -15.51 -11.16 2.18
C ASP A 132 -14.27 -10.31 2.56
N ASP A 133 -14.33 -8.99 2.33
CA ASP A 133 -13.24 -8.04 2.59
C ASP A 133 -13.19 -7.52 4.04
N PHE A 134 -14.19 -7.79 4.90
CA PHE A 134 -14.22 -7.31 6.31
C PHE A 134 -12.95 -7.59 7.12
N GLY A 135 -12.10 -8.52 6.68
CA GLY A 135 -10.85 -8.76 7.35
C GLY A 135 -9.71 -7.83 6.93
N SER A 136 -9.70 -7.26 5.71
CA SER A 136 -8.58 -6.43 5.28
C SER A 136 -8.92 -4.95 5.21
N THR A 137 -8.21 -4.13 6.00
CA THR A 137 -8.45 -2.68 6.05
C THR A 137 -7.27 -1.91 5.50
N VAL A 138 -7.54 -0.88 4.71
CA VAL A 138 -6.50 0.02 4.20
C VAL A 138 -6.32 1.21 5.13
N GLU A 139 -5.11 1.36 5.65
CA GLU A 139 -4.72 2.44 6.55
C GLU A 139 -3.69 3.36 5.86
N THR A 140 -3.60 4.62 6.29
CA THR A 140 -2.59 5.56 5.79
C THR A 140 -1.39 5.64 6.71
N LEU A 141 -0.22 5.86 6.10
CA LEU A 141 1.03 6.04 6.82
C LEU A 141 1.87 7.09 6.08
N THR A 142 2.14 8.21 6.76
CA THR A 142 3.09 9.23 6.28
C THR A 142 4.49 8.89 6.76
N VAL A 143 5.48 8.86 5.87
CA VAL A 143 6.90 8.67 6.22
C VAL A 143 7.67 9.92 5.83
N TYR A 144 8.46 10.45 6.75
CA TYR A 144 9.44 11.48 6.45
C TYR A 144 10.81 10.83 6.36
N ILE A 145 11.59 11.20 5.35
CA ILE A 145 12.96 10.75 5.17
C ILE A 145 13.82 11.99 4.96
N GLY A 146 14.98 12.06 5.60
CA GLY A 146 15.78 13.27 5.55
C GLY A 146 17.07 13.19 6.32
N ASN A 147 17.78 14.30 6.36
CA ASN A 147 18.93 14.46 7.21
C ASN A 147 19.04 15.86 7.81
N GLU A 148 19.52 15.91 9.05
CA GLU A 148 20.06 17.12 9.64
C GLU A 148 21.57 17.22 9.32
N HIS A 149 22.10 18.44 9.24
CA HIS A 149 23.49 18.72 8.96
C HIS A 149 23.99 19.89 9.82
N THR A 150 25.23 19.79 10.27
CA THR A 150 25.98 20.89 10.90
C THR A 150 27.45 20.78 10.49
N GLU A 151 28.03 21.89 10.05
CA GLU A 151 29.46 21.96 9.77
C GLU A 151 30.23 22.05 11.09
N ILE A 152 31.21 21.17 11.25
CA ILE A 152 32.06 21.06 12.42
C ILE A 152 33.52 21.30 12.05
N ARG A 153 34.31 21.76 13.02
CA ARG A 153 35.77 21.81 12.84
C ARG A 153 36.30 20.39 12.83
N ALA A 154 36.99 20.03 11.76
CA ALA A 154 37.63 18.72 11.67
C ALA A 154 38.74 18.60 12.74
N ALA A 155 38.83 17.44 13.37
CA ALA A 155 39.93 17.11 14.27
C ALA A 155 41.26 17.07 13.50
N GLU A 156 42.39 17.32 14.18
CA GLU A 156 43.71 17.25 13.56
C GLU A 156 43.93 15.91 12.84
N GLY A 157 44.20 15.97 11.53
CA GLY A 157 44.39 14.80 10.67
C GLY A 157 43.11 14.19 10.09
N SER A 158 41.92 14.71 10.40
CA SER A 158 40.65 14.28 9.81
C SER A 158 40.15 15.26 8.75
N ASN A 159 39.56 14.75 7.67
CA ASN A 159 38.81 15.56 6.69
C ASN A 159 37.31 15.61 6.99
N ASN A 160 36.87 15.02 8.11
CA ASN A 160 35.46 14.96 8.47
C ASN A 160 35.01 16.28 9.09
N LYS A 161 34.50 17.17 8.23
CA LYS A 161 34.00 18.50 8.59
C LYS A 161 32.48 18.59 8.66
N HIS A 162 31.77 17.51 8.35
CA HIS A 162 30.30 17.48 8.38
C HIS A 162 29.83 16.50 9.45
N GLN A 163 29.05 16.98 10.40
CA GLN A 163 28.22 16.14 11.25
C GLN A 163 26.83 16.08 10.61
N TRP A 164 26.36 14.87 10.33
CA TRP A 164 25.06 14.65 9.73
C TRP A 164 24.28 13.59 10.51
N LYS A 165 22.96 13.74 10.53
CA LYS A 165 22.04 12.81 11.16
C LYS A 165 20.96 12.46 10.17
N PHE A 166 21.04 11.27 9.60
CA PHE A 166 19.98 10.70 8.77
C PHE A 166 18.85 10.20 9.65
N PHE A 167 17.60 10.34 9.19
CA PHE A 167 16.44 9.85 9.91
C PHE A 167 15.34 9.36 8.96
N VAL A 168 14.55 8.42 9.47
CA VAL A 168 13.23 8.07 8.93
C VAL A 168 12.23 8.30 10.06
N ARG A 169 11.17 9.08 9.81
CA ARG A 169 10.14 9.43 10.79
C ARG A 169 8.76 9.04 10.25
N PRO A 170 8.31 7.81 10.57
CA PRO A 170 6.93 7.39 10.33
C PRO A 170 5.98 8.14 11.25
N SER A 171 4.81 8.50 10.75
CA SER A 171 3.68 9.02 11.54
C SER A 171 3.12 7.99 12.52
N ARG A 172 3.34 6.70 12.24
CA ARG A 172 2.84 5.55 12.99
C ARG A 172 3.95 4.54 13.25
N ASN A 173 4.56 4.63 14.43
CA ASN A 173 5.63 3.73 14.85
C ASN A 173 5.10 2.34 15.25
N ASP A 174 3.81 2.24 15.57
CA ASP A 174 3.12 1.00 15.94
C ASP A 174 3.14 -0.04 14.83
N LEU A 175 3.23 0.39 13.57
CA LEU A 175 3.21 -0.46 12.37
C LEU A 175 4.59 -0.92 11.90
N ILE A 176 5.66 -0.31 12.42
CA ILE A 176 7.03 -0.53 11.97
C ILE A 176 7.65 -1.65 12.80
N GLU A 177 8.20 -2.65 12.12
CA GLU A 177 9.00 -3.70 12.76
C GLU A 177 10.43 -3.21 12.95
N GLU A 178 11.07 -2.77 11.86
CA GLU A 178 12.41 -2.23 11.89
C GLU A 178 12.70 -1.34 10.67
N ILE A 179 13.76 -0.55 10.79
CA ILE A 179 14.34 0.23 9.70
C ILE A 179 15.78 -0.19 9.52
N GLN A 180 16.10 -0.71 8.33
CA GLN A 180 17.46 -1.09 7.95
C GLN A 180 18.07 0.04 7.12
N ILE A 181 19.18 0.60 7.56
CA ILE A 181 19.87 1.73 6.92
C ILE A 181 21.20 1.22 6.35
N PHE A 182 21.42 1.46 5.07
CA PHE A 182 22.61 1.06 4.34
C PHE A 182 23.44 2.32 4.04
N LEU A 183 24.52 2.46 4.80
CA LEU A 183 25.54 3.50 4.62
C LEU A 183 26.57 3.05 3.59
N HIS A 184 27.35 4.01 3.08
CA HIS A 184 28.45 3.71 2.16
C HIS A 184 29.44 2.69 2.79
N PRO A 185 29.99 1.73 2.02
CA PRO A 185 30.87 0.67 2.53
C PRO A 185 32.14 1.16 3.27
N THR A 186 32.52 2.44 3.10
CA THR A 186 33.64 3.05 3.83
C THR A 186 33.38 3.22 5.32
N PHE A 187 32.13 3.13 5.78
CA PHE A 187 31.80 3.21 7.20
C PHE A 187 32.05 1.87 7.89
N ARG A 188 32.57 1.93 9.12
CA ARG A 188 32.59 0.75 10.00
C ARG A 188 31.14 0.43 10.37
N ASN A 189 30.71 -0.79 10.06
CA ASN A 189 29.32 -1.24 10.15
C ASN A 189 28.39 -0.40 9.24
N PRO A 190 28.40 -0.65 7.92
CA PRO A 190 27.60 0.10 6.97
C PRO A 190 26.10 -0.18 7.11
N ILE A 191 25.71 -1.34 7.65
CA ILE A 191 24.32 -1.73 7.84
C ILE A 191 23.92 -1.45 9.29
N ILE A 192 22.82 -0.72 9.46
CA ILE A 192 22.27 -0.35 10.78
C ILE A 192 20.82 -0.74 10.83
N VAL A 193 20.46 -1.59 11.78
CA VAL A 193 19.07 -2.01 12.00
C VAL A 193 18.54 -1.32 13.25
N LEU A 194 17.40 -0.64 13.11
CA LEU A 194 16.73 0.09 14.19
C LEU A 194 15.33 -0.47 14.40
N ASP A 195 15.09 -1.13 15.53
CA ASP A 195 13.81 -1.75 15.90
C ASP A 195 12.85 -0.78 16.62
N ARG A 196 13.34 0.38 17.04
CA ARG A 196 12.61 1.35 17.86
C ARG A 196 12.95 2.80 17.49
N PRO A 197 12.00 3.72 17.67
CA PRO A 197 12.25 5.14 17.48
C PRO A 197 13.21 5.70 18.54
N PRO A 198 13.94 6.79 18.24
CA PRO A 198 13.96 7.50 16.96
C PRO A 198 14.80 6.75 15.92
N TYR A 199 14.22 6.45 14.75
CA TYR A 199 14.92 5.75 13.67
C TYR A 199 15.90 6.70 12.96
N ALA A 200 17.03 6.97 13.62
CA ALA A 200 18.02 7.93 13.17
C ALA A 200 19.44 7.45 13.45
N VAL A 201 20.37 7.87 12.58
CA VAL A 201 21.80 7.61 12.73
C VAL A 201 22.57 8.89 12.53
N THR A 202 23.48 9.18 13.47
CA THR A 202 24.44 10.29 13.37
C THR A 202 25.82 9.77 13.04
N ARG A 203 26.51 10.43 12.10
CA ARG A 203 27.87 10.14 11.71
C ARG A 203 28.61 11.41 11.32
N LEU A 204 29.93 11.27 11.18
CA LEU A 204 30.80 12.29 10.62
C LEU A 204 31.17 11.91 9.18
N GLY A 205 31.27 12.89 8.30
CA GLY A 205 31.67 12.69 6.91
C GLY A 205 32.43 13.87 6.34
N TRP A 206 33.09 13.63 5.22
CA TRP A 206 33.80 14.65 4.43
C TRP A 206 32.98 15.12 3.22
N GLY A 207 31.93 14.39 2.85
CA GLY A 207 31.06 14.66 1.71
C GLY A 207 29.69 14.00 1.89
N TYR A 208 28.81 14.24 0.93
CA TYR A 208 27.45 13.69 0.88
C TYR A 208 27.38 12.49 -0.06
N PHE A 209 26.41 11.61 0.19
CA PHE A 209 26.17 10.39 -0.59
C PHE A 209 24.71 9.97 -0.42
N THR A 210 24.27 9.00 -1.22
CA THR A 210 22.92 8.42 -1.12
C THR A 210 22.89 7.35 -0.05
N ILE A 211 21.94 7.46 0.88
CA ILE A 211 21.63 6.44 1.89
C ILE A 211 20.38 5.69 1.41
N TYR A 212 20.45 4.36 1.46
CA TYR A 212 19.28 3.52 1.25
C TYR A 212 18.72 3.09 2.60
N ALA A 213 17.39 3.03 2.71
CA ALA A 213 16.72 2.60 3.91
C ALA A 213 15.53 1.69 3.57
N ASN A 214 15.48 0.50 4.16
CA ASN A 214 14.30 -0.36 4.08
C ASN A 214 13.40 -0.08 5.27
N VAL A 215 12.13 0.25 5.02
CA VAL A 215 11.10 0.37 6.05
C VAL A 215 10.28 -0.91 6.07
N ILE A 216 10.42 -1.69 7.14
CA ILE A 216 9.79 -3.01 7.27
C ILE A 216 8.58 -2.91 8.21
N LEU A 217 7.44 -3.42 7.73
CA LEU A 217 6.20 -3.47 8.51
C LEU A 217 6.12 -4.75 9.34
N LYS A 218 5.43 -4.65 10.48
CA LYS A 218 5.10 -5.81 11.31
C LYS A 218 4.26 -6.85 10.54
N ALA A 219 4.24 -8.07 11.08
CA ALA A 219 3.39 -9.16 10.61
C ALA A 219 1.92 -8.72 10.48
N GLY A 220 1.25 -9.24 9.44
CA GLY A 220 -0.11 -8.85 9.04
C GLY A 220 -0.27 -7.47 8.41
N TYR A 221 0.82 -6.78 8.07
CA TYR A 221 0.79 -5.54 7.31
C TYR A 221 1.62 -5.64 6.02
N SER A 222 1.09 -5.06 4.94
CA SER A 222 1.79 -4.95 3.65
C SER A 222 1.68 -3.55 3.07
N TRP A 223 2.73 -3.11 2.38
CA TRP A 223 2.76 -1.82 1.71
C TRP A 223 1.93 -1.84 0.42
N LEU A 224 1.06 -0.85 0.28
CA LEU A 224 0.33 -0.58 -0.96
C LEU A 224 1.13 0.40 -1.83
N SER A 225 2.31 -0.04 -2.25
CA SER A 225 3.21 0.69 -3.15
C SER A 225 3.65 -0.22 -4.31
N SER A 226 3.94 0.38 -5.46
CA SER A 226 4.61 -0.32 -6.57
C SER A 226 6.05 -0.68 -6.24
N ASP A 227 6.67 0.11 -5.37
CA ASP A 227 8.09 -0.02 -5.02
C ASP A 227 8.28 -0.95 -3.82
N ALA A 228 7.17 -1.43 -3.23
CA ALA A 228 7.23 -2.37 -2.13
C ALA A 228 7.70 -3.76 -2.61
N GLU A 229 8.56 -4.35 -1.81
CA GLU A 229 9.18 -5.64 -2.03
C GLU A 229 8.79 -6.59 -0.91
N ASP A 230 8.92 -7.88 -1.19
CA ASP A 230 8.74 -8.90 -0.17
C ASP A 230 9.88 -8.81 0.85
N THR A 231 9.55 -9.06 2.11
CA THR A 231 10.58 -9.16 3.14
C THR A 231 11.36 -10.46 2.94
N ARG A 232 12.55 -10.52 3.53
CA ARG A 232 13.40 -11.71 3.48
C ARG A 232 12.58 -12.91 3.95
N ASP A 233 11.98 -12.82 5.13
CA ASP A 233 11.13 -13.84 5.74
C ASP A 233 9.82 -14.15 4.98
N GLY A 234 9.62 -13.61 3.77
CA GLY A 234 8.59 -14.03 2.83
C GLY A 234 7.26 -13.30 2.98
N ALA A 235 7.21 -12.22 3.76
CA ALA A 235 5.99 -11.42 3.87
C ALA A 235 5.81 -10.59 2.58
N PRO A 236 4.68 -10.76 1.88
CA PRO A 236 4.46 -10.09 0.61
C PRO A 236 4.38 -8.58 0.81
N LYS A 237 5.19 -7.82 0.06
CA LYS A 237 5.26 -6.35 0.14
C LYS A 237 5.46 -5.80 1.57
N GLY A 238 6.07 -6.55 2.48
CA GLY A 238 6.32 -6.08 3.85
C GLY A 238 7.45 -5.06 3.96
N LYS A 239 8.26 -4.88 2.89
CA LYS A 239 9.43 -3.99 2.83
C LYS A 239 9.21 -2.86 1.84
N LEU A 240 9.50 -1.62 2.25
CA LEU A 240 9.54 -0.47 1.33
C LEU A 240 10.96 0.10 1.27
N PRO A 241 11.69 -0.12 0.17
CA PRO A 241 12.97 0.52 -0.08
C PRO A 241 12.79 2.01 -0.33
N LEU A 242 13.57 2.83 0.37
CA LEU A 242 13.65 4.27 0.21
C LEU A 242 15.11 4.67 -0.05
N GLU A 243 15.30 5.74 -0.79
CA GLU A 243 16.60 6.36 -1.02
C GLU A 243 16.57 7.83 -0.64
N TRP A 244 17.68 8.32 -0.10
CA TRP A 244 17.84 9.73 0.23
C TRP A 244 19.26 10.20 0.00
N GLN A 245 19.42 11.23 -0.84
CA GLN A 245 20.69 11.90 -1.01
C GLN A 245 20.90 12.87 0.15
N LEU A 246 21.99 12.69 0.91
CA LEU A 246 22.34 13.61 1.99
C LEU A 246 22.47 15.04 1.45
N ASP A 247 21.85 15.97 2.14
CA ASP A 247 21.89 17.39 1.84
C ASP A 247 22.62 18.14 2.96
N PHE A 248 23.73 18.79 2.61
CA PHE A 248 24.53 19.59 3.54
C PHE A 248 24.28 21.08 3.39
N THR A 249 23.27 21.49 2.61
CA THR A 249 22.86 22.89 2.54
C THR A 249 22.18 23.29 3.85
N GLY A 250 22.70 24.31 4.52
CA GLY A 250 22.16 24.79 5.80
C GLY A 250 22.09 23.69 6.87
N ARG A 251 20.88 23.48 7.43
CA ARG A 251 20.58 22.44 8.43
C ARG A 251 20.29 21.07 7.81
N GLY A 252 20.35 20.92 6.48
CA GLY A 252 19.91 19.74 5.73
C GLY A 252 18.48 19.88 5.21
N SER A 253 17.89 18.76 4.80
CA SER A 253 16.53 18.73 4.23
C SER A 253 15.76 17.46 4.56
N GLN A 254 14.45 17.49 4.31
CA GLN A 254 13.60 16.31 4.42
C GLN A 254 12.56 16.26 3.30
N GLY A 255 12.16 15.05 2.95
CA GLY A 255 11.02 14.75 2.11
C GLY A 255 9.95 14.00 2.88
N ARG A 256 8.72 14.07 2.36
CA ARG A 256 7.53 13.41 2.89
C ARG A 256 6.94 12.49 1.83
N LEU A 257 6.66 11.27 2.24
CA LEU A 257 5.95 10.25 1.49
C LEU A 257 4.61 10.00 2.15
N ARG A 258 3.52 10.05 1.36
CA ARG A 258 2.19 9.65 1.80
C ARG A 258 1.89 8.27 1.22
N LEU A 259 1.77 7.29 2.10
CA LEU A 259 1.66 5.88 1.74
C LEU A 259 0.38 5.29 2.31
N LYS A 260 0.02 4.12 1.80
CA LYS A 260 -1.02 3.28 2.38
C LYS A 260 -0.44 1.92 2.74
N VAL A 261 -1.00 1.33 3.77
CA VAL A 261 -0.71 -0.04 4.21
C VAL A 261 -2.01 -0.82 4.24
N LYS A 262 -1.96 -2.08 3.84
CA LYS A 262 -3.06 -3.01 4.00
C LYS A 262 -2.80 -3.79 5.29
N LYS A 263 -3.80 -3.79 6.18
CA LYS A 263 -3.87 -4.69 7.32
C LYS A 263 -4.57 -5.96 6.87
N GLU A 264 -3.99 -7.12 7.17
CA GLU A 264 -4.58 -8.42 6.87
C GLU A 264 -5.60 -8.84 7.93
N LYS A 265 -6.36 -9.91 7.65
CA LYS A 265 -7.48 -10.37 8.49
C LYS A 265 -7.02 -10.57 9.94
N GLU A 266 -7.82 -10.11 10.89
CA GLU A 266 -7.54 -10.26 12.33
C GLU A 266 -7.35 -11.75 12.67
N GLY A 267 -6.19 -12.09 13.24
CA GLY A 267 -5.74 -13.48 13.47
C GLY A 267 -4.64 -13.94 12.52
N GLN A 268 -4.63 -13.45 11.27
CA GLN A 268 -3.56 -13.73 10.30
C GLN A 268 -2.21 -13.18 10.80
N GLU A 269 -2.23 -12.06 11.53
CA GLU A 269 -1.03 -11.49 12.17
C GLU A 269 -0.24 -12.50 13.01
N VAL A 270 -0.93 -13.38 13.75
CA VAL A 270 -0.28 -14.36 14.63
C VAL A 270 0.34 -15.49 13.81
N GLU A 271 -0.42 -16.01 12.83
CA GLU A 271 0.08 -17.05 11.92
C GLU A 271 1.27 -16.54 11.11
N ASP A 272 1.20 -15.30 10.59
CA ASP A 272 2.27 -14.64 9.87
C ASP A 272 3.50 -14.44 10.75
N ALA A 273 3.31 -13.99 12.00
CA ALA A 273 4.41 -13.82 12.95
C ALA A 273 5.09 -15.16 13.28
N GLU A 274 4.32 -16.23 13.50
CA GLU A 274 4.84 -17.58 13.74
C GLU A 274 5.61 -18.12 12.51
N GLN A 275 5.06 -17.90 11.32
CA GLN A 275 5.71 -18.28 10.06
C GLN A 275 7.02 -17.52 9.84
N ARG A 276 7.03 -16.20 10.08
CA ARG A 276 8.24 -15.36 10.04
C ARG A 276 9.30 -15.86 11.01
N GLU A 277 8.92 -16.13 12.26
CA GLU A 277 9.86 -16.64 13.27
C GLU A 277 10.42 -18.01 12.86
N GLN A 278 9.61 -18.89 12.28
CA GLN A 278 10.07 -20.18 11.78
C GLN A 278 11.10 -20.04 10.66
N ILE A 279 10.87 -19.13 9.70
CA ILE A 279 11.80 -18.87 8.60
C ILE A 279 13.11 -18.28 9.12
N GLN A 280 13.05 -17.31 10.03
CA GLN A 280 14.25 -16.74 10.66
C GLN A 280 15.08 -17.80 11.39
N ARG A 281 14.44 -18.72 12.13
CA ARG A 281 15.13 -19.83 12.82
C ARG A 281 15.80 -20.80 11.83
N LEU A 282 15.16 -21.10 10.69
CA LEU A 282 15.73 -21.95 9.66
C LEU A 282 16.99 -21.32 9.04
N TRP A 283 16.98 -20.01 8.81
CA TRP A 283 18.14 -19.31 8.27
C TRP A 283 19.27 -19.12 9.26
N ALA A 284 18.96 -18.84 10.52
CA ALA A 284 19.98 -18.81 11.57
C ALA A 284 20.73 -20.16 11.62
N ARG A 285 19.98 -21.26 11.55
CA ARG A 285 20.55 -22.61 11.47
C ARG A 285 21.37 -22.83 10.20
N GLN A 286 20.89 -22.37 9.04
CA GLN A 286 21.62 -22.50 7.78
C GLN A 286 22.94 -21.72 7.84
N ARG A 287 22.92 -20.46 8.27
CA ARG A 287 24.12 -19.63 8.43
C ARG A 287 25.16 -20.24 9.38
N GLU A 288 24.71 -20.96 10.41
CA GLU A 288 25.61 -21.65 11.35
C GLU A 288 26.17 -22.98 10.80
N THR A 289 25.41 -23.67 9.94
CA THR A 289 25.74 -25.04 9.50
C THR A 289 26.41 -25.06 8.12
N ASP A 290 26.13 -24.08 7.27
CA ASP A 290 26.59 -24.02 5.88
C ASP A 290 27.94 -23.29 5.80
N PRO A 291 29.05 -24.00 5.53
CA PRO A 291 30.38 -23.40 5.45
C PRO A 291 30.54 -22.46 4.25
N ASP A 292 29.67 -22.57 3.23
CA ASP A 292 29.70 -21.76 2.01
C ASP A 292 28.69 -20.60 2.05
N TYR A 293 28.07 -20.33 3.21
CA TYR A 293 27.11 -19.24 3.35
C TYR A 293 27.75 -17.88 3.04
N ALA A 294 27.30 -17.25 1.95
CA ALA A 294 27.55 -15.86 1.63
C ALA A 294 26.26 -15.06 1.88
N ASP A 295 26.35 -13.93 2.58
CA ASP A 295 25.16 -13.11 2.81
C ASP A 295 24.74 -12.45 1.50
N PRO A 296 23.49 -12.65 1.02
CA PRO A 296 23.03 -12.04 -0.23
C PRO A 296 23.12 -10.50 -0.26
N ASP A 297 23.17 -9.85 0.91
CA ASP A 297 23.28 -8.39 1.04
C ASP A 297 24.74 -7.87 0.99
N GLU A 298 25.75 -8.75 0.90
CA GLU A 298 27.17 -8.38 0.79
C GLU A 298 27.68 -8.20 -0.67
N GLY A 299 26.79 -8.24 -1.67
CA GLY A 299 27.11 -8.00 -3.09
C GLY A 299 27.01 -6.54 -3.52
#